data_AF-A0A950L2H5-F1
#
_entry.id   AF-A0A950L2H5-F1
#
_cell.length_a   1.000
_cell.length_b   1.000
_cell.length_c   1.000
_cell.angle_alpha   90.00
_cell.angle_beta   90.00
_cell.angle_gamma   90.00
#
_symmetry.space_group_name_H-M   'P 1'
#
loop_
_entity.id
_entity.type
_entity.pdbx_description
1 polymer ?
#
loop_
_entity_poly.entity_id
_entity_poly.type
_entity_poly.pdbx_seq_one_letter_code
_entity_poly.pdbx_strand_id
1 'polypeptide(L)' 'MPTHVKRVVLGTRGSRLALAQAELVKQALECLPESPEIVVRIVRTTGDRRLDLNLRRPGSKIAKGLFTK' A
#
# COMPACT_ATOMS: atom_id res chain seq x y z
N MET A 1 -21.93 -18.49 -10.70
CA MET A 1 -20.81 -18.20 -11.62
C MET A 1 -19.82 -17.33 -10.86
N PRO A 2 -18.63 -17.81 -10.47
CA PRO A 2 -17.66 -16.95 -9.82
C PRO A 2 -17.20 -15.91 -10.84
N THR A 3 -17.29 -14.64 -10.48
CA THR A 3 -16.74 -13.53 -11.27
C THR A 3 -15.23 -13.63 -11.22
N HIS A 4 -14.61 -14.20 -12.26
CA HIS A 4 -13.16 -14.17 -12.40
C HIS A 4 -12.68 -12.73 -12.41
N VAL A 5 -12.04 -12.31 -11.32
CA VAL A 5 -11.39 -11.01 -11.23
C VAL A 5 -10.23 -11.05 -12.21
N LYS A 6 -10.32 -10.31 -13.32
CA LYS A 6 -9.29 -10.35 -14.37
C LYS A 6 -8.01 -9.62 -13.98
N ARG A 7 -8.10 -8.64 -13.07
CA ARG A 7 -6.97 -7.78 -12.67
C ARG A 7 -7.16 -7.24 -11.25
N VAL A 8 -6.09 -7.25 -10.46
CA VAL A 8 -6.00 -6.66 -9.12
C VAL A 8 -4.92 -5.57 -9.11
N VAL A 9 -5.26 -4.39 -8.63
CA VAL A 9 -4.31 -3.27 -8.47
C VAL A 9 -3.93 -3.14 -7.00
N LEU A 10 -2.67 -3.43 -6.68
CA LEU A 10 -2.12 -3.27 -5.34
C LEU A 10 -1.57 -1.85 -5.16
N GLY A 11 -2.33 -1.00 -4.47
CA GLY A 11 -1.87 0.33 -4.05
C GLY A 11 -0.91 0.22 -2.86
N THR A 12 0.32 0.72 -2.99
CA THR A 12 1.30 0.74 -1.89
C THR A 12 1.99 2.10 -1.77
N ARG A 13 2.61 2.38 -0.62
CA ARG A 13 3.47 3.56 -0.45
C ARG A 13 4.79 3.36 -1.18
N GLY A 14 5.45 4.46 -1.53
CA GLY A 14 6.72 4.44 -2.25
C GLY A 14 7.96 4.15 -1.39
N SER A 15 7.81 3.92 -0.09
CA SER A 15 8.94 3.58 0.77
C SER A 15 9.47 2.17 0.46
N ARG A 16 10.78 1.95 0.66
CA ARG A 16 11.41 0.65 0.38
C ARG A 16 10.73 -0.52 1.10
N LEU A 17 10.31 -0.29 2.35
CA LEU A 17 9.59 -1.31 3.13
C LEU A 17 8.19 -1.57 2.56
N ALA A 18 7.45 -0.53 2.18
CA ALA A 18 6.11 -0.69 1.62
C ALA A 18 6.12 -1.38 0.24
N LEU A 19 7.16 -1.14 -0.56
CA LEU A 19 7.38 -1.88 -1.81
C LEU A 19 7.69 -3.35 -1.52
N ALA A 20 8.58 -3.66 -0.57
CA ALA A 20 8.87 -5.04 -0.20
C ALA A 20 7.63 -5.78 0.31
N GLN A 21 6.79 -5.11 1.10
CA GLN A 21 5.51 -5.65 1.55
C GLN A 21 4.56 -5.92 0.38
N ALA A 22 4.48 -5.01 -0.59
CA ALA A 22 3.65 -5.20 -1.78
C ALA A 22 4.12 -6.39 -2.63
N GLU A 23 5.42 -6.61 -2.76
CA GLU A 23 5.94 -7.75 -3.52
C GLU A 23 5.74 -9.09 -2.82
N LEU A 24 5.80 -9.14 -1.48
CA LEU A 24 5.43 -10.34 -0.74
C LEU A 24 3.96 -10.73 -0.99
N VAL A 25 3.06 -9.74 -1.01
CA VAL A 25 1.63 -9.96 -1.28
C VAL A 25 1.42 -10.36 -2.73
N LYS A 26 2.09 -9.71 -3.69
CA LYS A 26 2.04 -10.06 -5.11
C LYS A 26 2.45 -11.52 -5.34
N GLN A 27 3.60 -11.93 -4.81
CA GLN A 27 4.11 -13.30 -4.93
C GLN A 27 3.13 -14.33 -4.37
N ALA A 28 2.54 -14.05 -3.20
CA ALA A 28 1.57 -14.95 -2.58
C ALA A 28 0.31 -15.12 -3.44
N LEU A 29 -0.16 -14.04 -4.07
CA LEU A 29 -1.35 -14.06 -4.92
C LEU A 29 -1.08 -14.66 -6.32
N GLU A 30 0.13 -14.50 -6.85
CA GLU A 30 0.56 -15.13 -8.12
C GLU A 30 0.63 -16.66 -8.02
N CYS A 31 0.93 -17.20 -6.84
CA CYS A 31 0.94 -18.65 -6.56
C CYS A 31 -0.46 -19.30 -6.54
N LEU A 32 -1.55 -18.53 -6.65
CA LEU A 32 -2.90 -19.09 -6.67
C LEU A 32 -3.25 -19.67 -8.05
N PRO A 33 -4.00 -20.79 -8.11
CA PRO A 33 -4.34 -21.47 -9.38
C PRO A 33 -5.24 -20.64 -10.32
N GLU A 34 -5.91 -19.61 -9.80
CA GLU A 34 -6.65 -18.61 -10.59
C GLU A 34 -6.12 -17.20 -10.31
N SER A 35 -4.80 -17.02 -10.39
CA SER A 35 -4.20 -15.73 -10.07
C SER A 35 -4.61 -14.65 -11.09
N PRO A 36 -5.18 -13.52 -10.63
CA PRO A 36 -5.49 -12.40 -11.49
C PRO A 36 -4.21 -11.70 -11.92
N GLU A 37 -4.25 -10.89 -12.97
CA GLU A 37 -3.12 -9.99 -13.29
C GLU A 37 -2.91 -9.01 -12.13
N ILE A 38 -1.73 -9.01 -11.50
CA ILE A 38 -1.42 -8.15 -10.36
C ILE A 38 -0.52 -7.00 -10.76
N VAL A 39 -1.02 -5.78 -10.55
CA VAL A 39 -0.30 -4.55 -10.86
C VAL A 39 -0.05 -3.77 -9.58
N VAL A 40 1.22 -3.54 -9.23
CA VAL A 40 1.58 -2.68 -8.09
C VAL A 40 1.62 -1.23 -8.55
N ARG A 41 0.91 -0.35 -7.83
CA ARG A 41 0.91 1.10 -8.05
C ARG A 41 1.31 1.84 -6.79
N ILE A 42 2.25 2.75 -6.94
CA ILE A 42 2.67 3.64 -5.85
C ILE A 42 1.62 4.73 -5.69
N VAL A 43 1.05 4.84 -4.49
CA VAL A 43 0.15 5.91 -4.07
C VAL A 43 0.91 6.83 -3.12
N ARG A 44 0.89 8.15 -3.41
CA ARG A 44 1.51 9.16 -2.56
C ARG A 44 0.57 9.50 -1.41
N THR A 45 0.99 9.26 -0.18
CA THR A 45 0.20 9.58 1.02
C THR A 45 0.65 10.90 1.63
N THR A 46 -0.21 11.53 2.44
CA THR A 46 0.12 12.82 3.10
C THR A 46 1.29 12.70 4.09
N GLY A 47 1.52 11.52 4.66
CA GLY A 47 2.64 11.21 5.52
C GLY A 47 3.98 11.07 4.80
N ASP A 48 4.00 10.78 3.49
CA ASP A 48 5.23 10.78 2.69
C ASP A 48 5.77 12.21 2.46
N ARG A 49 4.89 13.22 2.54
CA ARG A 49 5.25 14.65 2.42
C ARG A 49 5.64 15.32 3.74
N ARG A 50 5.42 14.67 4.88
CA ARG A 50 5.68 15.26 6.21
C ARG A 50 6.69 14.40 6.99
N LEU A 51 7.93 14.41 6.51
CA LEU A 51 9.08 13.77 7.19
C LEU A 51 9.47 14.51 8.49
N ASP A 52 9.02 15.76 8.64
CA ASP A 52 9.40 16.66 9.74
C ASP A 52 8.51 16.50 10.99
N LEU A 53 7.51 15.60 10.94
CA LEU A 53 6.59 15.38 12.05
C LEU A 53 7.18 14.40 13.06
N ASN A 54 7.52 14.93 14.24
CA ASN A 54 7.99 14.13 15.36
C ASN A 54 6.80 13.37 16.00
N LEU A 55 6.69 12.06 15.69
CA LEU A 55 5.61 11.18 16.16
C LEU A 55 5.48 11.10 17.68
N ARG A 56 6.52 11.48 18.44
CA ARG A 56 6.56 11.43 19.91
C ARG A 56 5.81 12.56 20.61
N ARG A 57 5.42 13.63 19.91
CA ARG A 57 4.58 14.70 20.47
C ARG A 57 3.28 14.81 19.68
N PRO A 58 2.19 14.15 20.12
CA PRO A 58 0.86 14.32 19.54
C PRO A 58 0.27 15.68 19.96
N GLY A 59 1.00 16.77 19.73
CA GLY A 59 0.48 18.13 19.84
C GLY A 59 -0.35 18.43 18.61
N SER A 60 -1.67 18.21 18.71
CA SER A 60 -2.73 18.82 17.89
C SER A 60 -2.71 18.65 16.35
N LYS A 61 -1.68 18.03 15.72
CA LYS A 61 -1.47 18.08 14.26
C LYS A 61 -1.28 16.73 13.55
N ILE A 62 -1.31 15.61 14.26
CA ILE A 62 -1.29 14.28 13.64
C ILE A 62 -2.74 13.81 13.46
N ALA A 63 -3.31 14.07 12.29
CA ALA A 63 -4.65 13.62 11.95
C ALA A 63 -4.67 12.11 11.67
N LYS A 64 -5.76 11.42 12.04
CA LYS A 64 -6.00 10.02 11.66
C LYS A 64 -5.94 9.87 10.13
N GLY A 65 -5.26 8.83 9.66
CA GLY A 65 -5.10 8.55 8.22
C GLY A 65 -3.85 9.13 7.57
N LEU A 66 -2.85 9.57 8.35
CA LEU A 66 -1.60 10.14 7.83
C LEU A 66 -0.89 9.25 6.78
N PHE A 67 -0.98 7.93 6.91
CA PHE A 67 -0.33 6.96 6.01
C PHE A 67 -1.31 6.10 5.21
N THR A 68 -2.61 6.38 5.31
CA THR A 68 -3.68 5.59 4.67
C THR A 68 -4.69 6.43 3.87
N LYS A 69 -4.58 7.76 3.89
CA LYS A 69 -5.31 8.69 3.02
C LYS A 69 -4.45 9.13 1.83
#